data_AF-A0AA48H720-F1
#
_entry.id   AF-A0AA48H720-F1
#
_cell.length_a   1.000
_cell.length_b   1.000
_cell.length_c   1.000
_cell.angle_alpha   90.00
_cell.angle_beta   90.00
_cell.angle_gamma   90.00
#
_symmetry.space_group_name_H-M   'P 1'
#
loop_
_entity.id
_entity.type
_entity.pdbx_description
1 polymer ?
#
loop_
_entity_poly.entity_id
_entity_poly.type
_entity_poly.pdbx_seq_one_letter_code
_entity_poly.pdbx_strand_id
1 'polypeptide(L)'
;MWLSLLERQGTRVGWDELVTGHDFGLLTREEIQDWLLAHGPLGPLGLAALEAGDRFEAALWEASREATGKVPRPGGRRWAAAQDRWRLALLKDAMDAPLGAEALALAVEAIYEKVGCPEDMLGLWKRGCPWERKVPVADRSAIERFMQDRNGVGIPS
;
A
#
# COMPACT_ATOMS: atom_id res chain seq x y z
N MET A 1 6.18 -9.82 4.88
CA MET A 1 4.72 -9.99 4.86
C MET A 1 4.10 -8.61 4.92
N TRP A 2 3.62 -8.09 3.78
CA TRP A 2 3.17 -6.69 3.68
C TRP A 2 1.88 -6.42 4.45
N LEU A 3 1.06 -7.44 4.69
CA LEU A 3 -0.17 -7.31 5.48
C LEU A 3 0.13 -7.04 6.96
N SER A 4 1.15 -7.68 7.54
CA SER A 4 1.55 -7.37 8.92
C SER A 4 2.11 -5.96 9.06
N LEU A 5 2.60 -5.36 7.98
CA LEU A 5 2.96 -3.95 7.99
C LEU A 5 1.73 -3.07 8.22
N LEU A 6 0.62 -3.29 7.52
CA LEU A 6 -0.62 -2.55 7.74
C LEU A 6 -1.16 -2.76 9.17
N GLU A 7 -1.18 -4.00 9.65
CA GLU A 7 -1.70 -4.34 10.97
C GLU A 7 -0.90 -3.72 12.11
N ARG A 8 0.45 -3.74 12.03
CA ARG A 8 1.33 -3.06 13.00
C ARG A 8 1.05 -1.57 13.11
N GLN A 9 0.51 -0.97 12.04
CA GLN A 9 0.20 0.46 11.96
C GLN A 9 -1.26 0.76 12.32
N GLY A 10 -1.98 -0.22 12.88
CA GLY A 10 -3.38 -0.07 13.31
C GLY A 10 -4.37 -0.06 12.15
N THR A 11 -3.95 -0.38 10.93
CA THR A 11 -4.85 -0.53 9.79
C THR A 11 -5.45 -1.92 9.80
N ARG A 12 -6.79 -2.00 9.89
CA ARG A 12 -7.50 -3.26 9.68
C ARG A 12 -7.41 -3.64 8.21
N VAL A 13 -6.83 -4.80 7.93
CA VAL A 13 -6.81 -5.37 6.58
C VAL A 13 -8.22 -5.81 6.19
N GLY A 14 -8.66 -5.37 5.02
CA GLY A 14 -9.90 -5.81 4.39
C GLY A 14 -9.76 -5.89 2.86
N TRP A 15 -10.89 -6.03 2.18
CA TRP A 15 -10.93 -6.16 0.72
C TRP A 15 -10.28 -4.98 0.00
N ASP A 16 -10.35 -3.77 0.57
CA ASP A 16 -9.74 -2.59 -0.03
C ASP A 16 -8.21 -2.71 -0.04
N GLU A 17 -7.60 -3.15 1.06
CA GLU A 17 -6.16 -3.35 1.20
C GLU A 17 -5.65 -4.49 0.34
N LEU A 18 -6.42 -5.59 0.24
CA LEU A 18 -6.05 -6.76 -0.56
C LEU A 18 -6.05 -6.43 -2.05
N VAL A 19 -7.12 -5.82 -2.57
CA VAL A 19 -7.22 -5.47 -3.99
C VAL A 19 -6.18 -4.40 -4.34
N THR A 20 -6.07 -3.34 -3.55
CA THR A 20 -5.08 -2.29 -3.84
C THR A 20 -3.65 -2.75 -3.66
N GLY A 21 -3.36 -3.58 -2.65
CA GLY A 21 -2.05 -4.16 -2.44
C GLY A 21 -1.64 -5.09 -3.59
N HIS A 22 -2.61 -5.81 -4.18
CA HIS A 22 -2.40 -6.58 -5.40
C HIS A 22 -2.15 -5.69 -6.62
N ASP A 23 -2.98 -4.65 -6.82
CA ASP A 23 -2.82 -3.68 -7.92
C ASP A 23 -1.43 -3.01 -7.87
N PHE A 24 -0.92 -2.72 -6.68
CA PHE A 24 0.42 -2.17 -6.49
C PHE A 24 1.52 -3.22 -6.61
N GLY A 25 1.22 -4.50 -6.79
CA GLY A 25 2.23 -5.57 -6.77
C GLY A 25 3.03 -5.63 -5.46
N LEU A 26 2.39 -5.25 -4.35
CA LEU A 26 2.88 -5.46 -2.99
C LEU A 26 2.47 -6.85 -2.50
N LEU A 27 1.24 -7.27 -2.80
CA LEU A 27 0.72 -8.57 -2.39
C LEU A 27 0.76 -9.56 -3.54
N THR A 28 1.39 -10.71 -3.26
CA THR A 28 1.30 -11.85 -4.17
C THR A 28 -0.06 -12.52 -4.06
N ARG A 29 -0.37 -13.36 -5.05
CA ARG A 29 -1.56 -14.22 -5.01
C ARG A 29 -1.58 -15.11 -3.77
N GLU A 30 -0.44 -15.70 -3.45
CA GLU A 30 -0.27 -16.62 -2.33
C GLU A 30 -0.50 -15.89 -1.01
N GLU A 31 0.05 -14.68 -0.82
CA GLU A 31 -0.17 -13.88 0.38
C GLU A 31 -1.66 -13.54 0.59
N ILE A 32 -2.39 -13.25 -0.49
CA ILE A 32 -3.82 -12.96 -0.43
C ILE A 32 -4.62 -14.23 -0.10
N GLN A 33 -4.26 -15.36 -0.70
CA GLN A 33 -4.90 -16.66 -0.41
C GLN A 33 -4.71 -17.07 1.04
N ASP A 34 -3.48 -16.99 1.56
CA ASP A 34 -3.14 -17.31 2.94
C ASP A 34 -3.92 -16.42 3.92
N TRP A 35 -4.00 -15.12 3.63
CA TRP A 35 -4.77 -14.20 4.47
C TRP A 35 -6.27 -14.54 4.45
N LEU A 36 -6.84 -14.82 3.27
CA LEU A 36 -8.25 -15.17 3.12
C LEU A 36 -8.59 -16.49 3.84
N LEU A 37 -7.69 -17.48 3.82
CA LEU A 37 -7.84 -18.72 4.57
C LEU A 37 -7.86 -18.50 6.08
N ALA A 38 -7.03 -17.57 6.57
CA ALA A 38 -6.90 -17.30 7.99
C ALA A 38 -8.00 -16.35 8.54
N HIS A 39 -8.53 -15.44 7.72
CA HIS A 39 -9.37 -14.33 8.20
C HIS A 39 -10.70 -14.14 7.45
N GLY A 40 -10.90 -14.81 6.31
CA GLY A 40 -12.05 -14.60 5.43
C GLY A 40 -13.20 -15.58 5.67
N PRO A 41 -14.47 -15.13 5.58
CA PRO A 41 -15.58 -16.04 5.34
C PRO A 41 -15.50 -16.48 3.87
N LEU A 42 -14.70 -17.49 3.58
CA LEU A 42 -14.67 -18.07 2.24
C LEU A 42 -15.93 -18.91 2.06
N GLY A 43 -16.86 -18.41 1.24
CA GLY A 43 -17.78 -19.32 0.55
C GLY A 43 -16.96 -20.25 -0.37
N PRO A 44 -17.37 -21.51 -0.57
CA PRO A 44 -16.64 -22.48 -1.40
C PRO A 44 -16.29 -21.99 -2.82
N LEU A 45 -17.09 -21.07 -3.37
CA LEU A 45 -16.87 -20.44 -4.67
C LEU A 45 -15.69 -19.44 -4.69
N GLY A 46 -15.47 -18.70 -3.59
CA GLY A 46 -14.37 -17.74 -3.48
C GLY A 46 -13.00 -18.42 -3.41
N LEU A 47 -12.93 -19.61 -2.81
CA LEU A 47 -11.71 -20.41 -2.70
C LEU A 47 -11.32 -21.03 -4.06
N ALA A 48 -12.28 -21.65 -4.75
CA ALA A 48 -12.08 -22.26 -6.06
C ALA A 48 -11.74 -21.24 -7.17
N ALA A 49 -12.30 -20.03 -7.10
CA ALA A 49 -12.04 -18.99 -8.09
C ALA A 49 -10.61 -18.42 -7.97
N LEU A 50 -10.01 -18.44 -6.78
CA LEU A 50 -8.64 -17.99 -6.56
C LEU A 50 -7.60 -19.06 -6.94
N GLU A 51 -7.99 -20.32 -7.21
CA GLU A 51 -7.10 -21.42 -7.61
C GLU A 51 -6.78 -21.46 -9.12
N ALA A 52 -7.61 -20.86 -9.98
CA ALA A 52 -7.37 -20.78 -11.42
C ALA A 52 -6.45 -19.58 -11.74
N GLY A 53 -5.15 -19.83 -11.91
CA GLY A 53 -4.12 -18.79 -11.99
C GLY A 53 -4.32 -17.72 -13.07
N ASP A 54 -4.95 -18.04 -14.19
CA ASP A 54 -5.30 -17.10 -15.26
C ASP A 54 -6.50 -16.19 -14.93
N ARG A 55 -7.25 -16.50 -13.86
CA ARG A 55 -8.49 -15.82 -13.47
C ARG A 55 -8.45 -15.23 -12.07
N PHE A 56 -7.31 -15.28 -11.39
CA PHE A 56 -7.17 -14.82 -10.02
C PHE A 56 -7.66 -13.38 -9.81
N GLU A 57 -7.24 -12.45 -10.67
CA GLU A 57 -7.61 -11.03 -10.55
C GLU A 57 -9.13 -10.84 -10.69
N ALA A 58 -9.75 -11.49 -11.68
CA ALA A 58 -11.20 -11.45 -11.87
C ALA A 58 -11.95 -12.06 -10.67
N ALA A 59 -11.43 -13.16 -10.10
CA ALA A 59 -11.97 -13.80 -8.91
C ALA A 59 -11.85 -12.91 -7.66
N LEU A 60 -10.72 -12.25 -7.50
CA LEU A 60 -10.46 -11.31 -6.41
C LEU A 60 -11.44 -10.13 -6.47
N TRP A 61 -11.68 -9.59 -7.66
CA TRP A 61 -12.66 -8.53 -7.87
C TRP A 61 -14.09 -8.99 -7.61
N GLU A 62 -14.45 -10.19 -8.08
CA GLU A 62 -15.78 -10.75 -7.81
C GLU A 62 -16.01 -10.92 -6.32
N ALA A 63 -15.07 -11.52 -5.60
CA ALA A 63 -15.16 -11.73 -4.16
C ALA A 63 -15.24 -10.39 -3.39
N SER A 64 -14.45 -9.38 -3.78
CA SER A 64 -14.55 -8.02 -3.24
C SER A 64 -15.95 -7.42 -3.47
N ARG A 65 -16.52 -7.63 -4.66
CA ARG A 65 -17.84 -7.13 -5.03
C ARG A 65 -18.95 -7.85 -4.26
N GLU A 66 -18.88 -9.16 -4.12
CA GLU A 66 -19.84 -9.95 -3.33
C GLU A 66 -19.82 -9.52 -1.86
N ALA A 67 -18.62 -9.34 -1.28
CA ALA A 67 -18.47 -9.02 0.14
C ALA A 67 -18.78 -7.55 0.48
N THR A 68 -18.45 -6.61 -0.41
CA THR A 68 -18.54 -5.17 -0.11
C THR A 68 -19.43 -4.37 -1.06
N GLY A 69 -20.10 -5.04 -2.00
CA GLY A 69 -20.94 -4.44 -3.04
C GLY A 69 -20.17 -3.75 -4.16
N LYS A 70 -18.85 -3.52 -4.04
CA LYS A 70 -18.02 -2.81 -5.02
C LYS A 70 -16.58 -3.32 -5.02
N VAL A 71 -15.85 -3.01 -6.10
CA VAL A 71 -14.40 -3.20 -6.19
C VAL A 71 -13.73 -1.83 -6.06
N PRO A 72 -12.73 -1.64 -5.19
CA PRO A 72 -11.93 -0.42 -5.19
C PRO A 72 -11.16 -0.32 -6.51
N ARG A 73 -11.31 0.78 -7.24
CA ARG A 73 -10.60 1.03 -8.50
C ARG A 73 -9.90 2.38 -8.48
N PRO A 74 -8.78 2.55 -9.22
CA PRO A 74 -8.08 3.82 -9.35
C PRO A 74 -9.02 4.99 -9.62
N GLY A 75 -8.82 6.11 -8.91
CA GLY A 75 -9.68 7.29 -8.97
C GLY A 75 -10.92 7.25 -8.06
N GLY A 76 -11.26 6.10 -7.47
CA GLY A 76 -12.35 5.98 -6.49
C GLY A 76 -11.93 6.33 -5.06
N ARG A 77 -12.86 6.86 -4.26
CA ARG A 77 -12.59 7.23 -2.84
C ARG A 77 -12.04 6.07 -2.00
N ARG A 78 -12.59 4.86 -2.15
CA ARG A 78 -12.14 3.66 -1.43
C ARG A 78 -10.70 3.27 -1.80
N TRP A 79 -10.38 3.35 -3.09
CA TRP A 79 -9.04 3.07 -3.59
C TRP A 79 -8.04 4.13 -3.09
N ALA A 80 -8.39 5.41 -3.15
CA ALA A 80 -7.55 6.50 -2.63
C ALA A 80 -7.29 6.35 -1.12
N ALA A 81 -8.32 5.98 -0.36
CA ALA A 81 -8.19 5.69 1.07
C ALA A 81 -7.24 4.51 1.35
N ALA A 82 -7.36 3.41 0.60
CA ALA A 82 -6.47 2.27 0.75
C ALA A 82 -5.03 2.58 0.28
N GLN A 83 -4.87 3.34 -0.79
CA GLN A 83 -3.58 3.86 -1.24
C GLN A 83 -2.91 4.70 -0.15
N ASP A 84 -3.65 5.61 0.51
CA ASP A 84 -3.12 6.42 1.61
C ASP A 84 -2.68 5.54 2.80
N ARG A 85 -3.45 4.50 3.13
CA ARG A 85 -3.08 3.54 4.19
C ARG A 85 -1.79 2.77 3.85
N TRP A 86 -1.66 2.28 2.62
CA TRP A 86 -0.43 1.65 2.13
C TRP A 86 0.77 2.59 2.18
N ARG A 87 0.59 3.82 1.69
CA ARG A 87 1.64 4.85 1.72
C ARG A 87 2.10 5.14 3.14
N LEU A 88 1.16 5.35 4.06
CA LEU A 88 1.48 5.63 5.46
C LEU A 88 2.22 4.47 6.11
N ALA A 89 1.77 3.23 5.86
CA ALA A 89 2.41 2.08 6.47
C ALA A 89 3.85 1.91 5.96
N LEU A 90 4.08 2.07 4.65
CA LEU A 90 5.42 2.01 4.05
C LEU A 90 6.35 3.14 4.53
N LEU A 91 5.85 4.37 4.63
CA LEU A 91 6.65 5.50 5.13
C LEU A 91 7.03 5.32 6.59
N LYS A 92 6.12 4.83 7.44
CA LYS A 92 6.42 4.53 8.85
C LYS A 92 7.51 3.45 8.97
N ASP A 93 7.39 2.36 8.21
CA ASP A 93 8.41 1.29 8.19
C ASP A 93 9.79 1.81 7.78
N ALA A 94 9.84 2.64 6.73
CA ALA A 94 11.09 3.25 6.28
C ALA A 94 11.70 4.22 7.31
N MET A 95 10.86 4.94 8.04
CA MET A 95 11.29 5.88 9.09
C MET A 95 11.78 5.18 10.36
N ASP A 96 11.16 4.05 10.71
CA ASP A 96 11.51 3.21 11.87
C ASP A 96 12.79 2.38 11.62
N ALA A 97 13.12 2.10 10.35
CA ALA A 97 14.34 1.40 9.98
C ALA A 97 15.60 2.27 10.23
N PRO A 98 16.75 1.66 10.61
CA PRO A 98 18.01 2.37 10.85
C PRO A 98 18.71 2.77 9.53
N LEU A 99 18.01 3.54 8.69
CA LEU A 99 18.49 3.97 7.38
C LEU A 99 19.24 5.30 7.47
N GLY A 100 20.38 5.37 6.80
CA GLY A 100 21.05 6.64 6.49
C GLY A 100 20.20 7.51 5.54
N ALA A 101 20.54 8.79 5.42
CA ALA A 101 19.75 9.76 4.65
C ALA A 101 19.55 9.39 3.17
N GLU A 102 20.57 8.83 2.53
CA GLU A 102 20.51 8.37 1.14
C GLU A 102 19.63 7.13 0.98
N ALA A 103 19.81 6.13 1.86
CA ALA A 103 19.00 4.91 1.84
C ALA A 103 17.52 5.20 2.12
N LEU A 104 17.24 6.15 3.02
CA LEU A 104 15.87 6.62 3.25
C LEU A 104 15.31 7.33 2.01
N ALA A 105 16.10 8.15 1.31
CA ALA A 105 15.64 8.83 0.10
C ALA A 105 15.26 7.84 -1.01
N LEU A 106 16.09 6.81 -1.21
CA LEU A 106 15.80 5.74 -2.16
C LEU A 106 14.57 4.92 -1.76
N ALA A 107 14.36 4.67 -0.46
CA ALA A 107 13.16 4.01 0.03
C ALA A 107 11.90 4.84 -0.26
N VAL A 108 11.93 6.15 0.02
CA VAL A 108 10.79 7.06 -0.24
C VAL A 108 10.51 7.16 -1.74
N GLU A 109 11.55 7.23 -2.57
CA GLU A 109 11.41 7.21 -4.03
C GLU A 109 10.75 5.91 -4.53
N ALA A 110 11.20 4.75 -4.04
CA ALA A 110 10.58 3.46 -4.37
C ALA A 110 9.11 3.39 -3.93
N ILE A 111 8.77 3.95 -2.76
CA ILE A 111 7.37 4.03 -2.29
C ILE A 111 6.55 4.92 -3.24
N TYR A 112 7.08 6.06 -3.66
CA TYR A 112 6.43 6.93 -4.64
C TYR A 112 6.19 6.21 -5.98
N GLU A 113 7.17 5.47 -6.49
CA GLU A 113 7.01 4.74 -7.76
C GLU A 113 5.99 3.59 -7.64
N LYS A 114 5.93 2.94 -6.47
CA LYS A 114 5.11 1.73 -6.27
C LYS A 114 3.65 2.05 -5.95
N VAL A 115 3.40 2.95 -5.02
CA VAL A 115 2.05 3.25 -4.51
C VAL A 115 1.66 4.72 -4.72
N GLY A 116 2.52 5.54 -5.33
CA GLY A 116 2.31 6.97 -5.43
C GLY A 116 1.24 7.39 -6.44
N CYS A 117 0.55 8.48 -6.11
CA CYS A 117 -0.28 9.25 -7.04
C CYS A 117 -0.70 10.64 -6.48
N PRO A 118 0.12 11.32 -5.63
CA PRO A 118 -0.04 12.78 -5.57
C PRO A 118 1.29 13.54 -5.57
N GLU A 119 1.23 14.76 -6.10
CA GLU A 119 2.30 15.77 -6.11
C GLU A 119 2.79 16.11 -4.69
N ASP A 120 1.99 15.80 -3.68
CA ASP A 120 2.29 16.04 -2.26
C ASP A 120 3.47 15.21 -1.71
N MET A 121 3.85 14.10 -2.37
CA MET A 121 5.02 13.32 -2.00
C MET A 121 6.32 13.89 -2.59
N LEU A 122 6.25 14.73 -3.64
CA LEU A 122 7.44 15.24 -4.35
C LEU A 122 8.36 16.08 -3.47
N GLY A 123 7.86 16.58 -2.33
CA GLY A 123 8.64 17.35 -1.36
C GLY A 123 9.38 16.50 -0.31
N LEU A 124 9.19 15.17 -0.29
CA LEU A 124 9.72 14.31 0.78
C LEU A 124 11.19 13.91 0.59
N TRP A 125 11.68 13.95 -0.66
CA TRP A 125 13.08 13.71 -0.99
C TRP A 125 13.54 14.62 -2.12
N LYS A 126 14.85 14.85 -2.19
CA LYS A 126 15.50 15.52 -3.32
C LYS A 126 16.12 14.48 -4.21
N ARG A 127 15.76 14.50 -5.51
CA ARG A 127 16.40 13.67 -6.53
C ARG A 127 17.90 13.95 -6.56
N GLY A 128 18.69 12.88 -6.57
CA GLY A 128 20.10 12.96 -6.91
C GLY A 128 20.24 13.23 -8.41
N CYS A 129 21.30 13.95 -8.78
CA CYS A 129 21.69 14.15 -10.17
C CYS A 129 23.04 13.45 -10.39
N PRO A 130 23.10 12.32 -11.13
CA PRO A 130 24.33 11.57 -11.34
C PRO A 130 25.46 12.43 -11.92
N TRP A 131 25.13 13.37 -12.80
CA TRP A 131 26.09 14.30 -13.42
C TRP A 131 26.60 15.39 -12.46
N GLU A 132 25.90 15.68 -11.36
CA GLU A 132 26.34 16.63 -10.32
C GLU A 132 27.03 15.93 -9.13
N ARG A 133 27.13 14.60 -9.15
CA ARG A 133 27.59 13.76 -8.02
C ARG A 133 26.82 14.04 -6.71
N LYS A 134 25.57 14.52 -6.82
CA LYS A 134 24.69 14.73 -5.68
C LYS A 134 23.92 13.46 -5.39
N VAL A 135 24.10 12.92 -4.19
CA VAL A 135 23.29 11.82 -3.67
C VAL A 135 21.88 12.32 -3.37
N PRO A 136 20.84 11.49 -3.54
CA PRO A 136 19.50 11.83 -3.10
C PRO A 136 19.46 12.00 -1.57
N VAL A 137 18.62 12.92 -1.09
CA VAL A 137 18.49 13.22 0.34
C VAL A 137 17.03 13.28 0.73
N ALA A 138 16.65 12.54 1.76
CA ALA A 138 15.32 12.59 2.36
C ALA A 138 15.21 13.74 3.37
N ASP A 139 14.05 14.41 3.40
CA ASP A 139 13.70 15.35 4.46
C ASP A 139 12.84 14.62 5.50
N ARG A 140 13.50 14.10 6.55
CA ARG A 140 12.83 13.37 7.63
C ARG A 140 11.70 14.19 8.28
N SER A 141 11.91 15.49 8.51
CA SER A 141 10.89 16.35 9.13
C SER A 141 9.72 16.65 8.19
N ALA A 142 9.94 16.69 6.87
CA ALA A 142 8.84 16.75 5.91
C ALA A 142 8.04 15.44 5.88
N ILE A 143 8.71 14.29 5.93
CA ILE A 143 8.07 12.96 5.98
C ILE A 143 7.22 12.83 7.25
N GLU A 144 7.74 13.23 8.42
CA GLU A 144 7.00 13.22 9.68
C GLU A 144 5.74 14.09 9.62
N ARG A 145 5.85 15.33 9.11
CA ARG A 145 4.69 16.22 8.94
C ARG A 145 3.66 15.62 7.99
N PHE A 146 4.10 15.10 6.85
CA PHE A 146 3.23 14.43 5.89
C PHE A 146 2.45 13.27 6.53
N MET A 147 3.13 12.42 7.31
CA MET A 147 2.49 11.33 8.03
C MET A 147 1.50 11.83 9.09
N GLN A 148 1.82 12.92 9.80
CA GLN A 148 0.92 13.52 10.79
C GLN A 148 -0.34 14.10 10.15
N ASP A 149 -0.20 14.87 9.07
CA ASP A 149 -1.32 15.49 8.36
C ASP A 149 -2.30 14.42 7.85
N ARG A 150 -1.76 13.33 7.29
CA ARG A 150 -2.56 12.22 6.75
C ARG A 150 -3.15 11.31 7.83
N ASN A 151 -2.53 11.19 9.01
CA ASN A 151 -3.14 10.52 10.17
C ASN A 151 -4.24 11.37 10.83
N GLY A 152 -4.11 12.70 10.81
CA GLY A 152 -5.07 13.65 11.41
C GLY A 152 -6.33 13.89 10.56
N VAL A 153 -6.24 13.72 9.24
CA VAL A 153 -7.40 13.64 8.35
C VAL A 153 -7.94 12.22 8.44
N GLY A 154 -8.71 11.94 9.49
CA GLY A 154 -9.31 10.63 9.73
C GLY A 154 -9.90 10.06 8.44
N ILE A 155 -9.29 8.99 7.92
CA ILE A 155 -9.84 8.23 6.82
C ILE A 155 -11.09 7.57 7.39
N PRO A 156 -12.32 8.01 7.02
CA PRO A 156 -13.51 7.44 7.60
C PRO A 156 -13.55 5.96 7.22
N SER A 157 -13.71 5.14 8.25
CA SER A 157 -13.90 3.70 8.19
C SER A 157 -15.12 3.33 7.35
#